data_AF-A0A8I3AG79-F1
#
_entry.id   AF-A0A8I3AG79-F1
#
_cell.length_a   1.000
_cell.length_b   1.000
_cell.length_c   1.000
_cell.angle_alpha   90.00
_cell.angle_beta   90.00
_cell.angle_gamma   90.00
#
_symmetry.space_group_name_H-M   'P 1'
#
loop_
_entity.id
_entity.type
_entity.pdbx_description
1 polymer ?
#
loop_
_entity_poly.entity_id
_entity_poly.type
_entity_poly.pdbx_seq_one_letter_code
_entity_poly.pdbx_strand_id
1 'polypeptide(L)'
;MGVKAAYATLLTNTSYLPGVLVLEYTLRAVGSEYSLVVMATPALPPQARGILARRGIRVIDIQPLHPHAGLHTLSRHDARFTDTWAKLR
;
A
#
# COMPACT_ATOMS: atom_id res chain seq x y z
N MET A 1 4.45 -21.60 15.56
CA MET A 1 5.22 -20.35 15.34
C MET A 1 4.75 -19.77 14.02
N GLY A 2 4.15 -18.59 14.02
CA GLY A 2 3.67 -17.95 12.78
C GLY A 2 4.83 -17.45 11.93
N VAL A 3 4.63 -17.44 10.61
CA VAL A 3 5.59 -16.88 9.64
C VAL A 3 5.83 -15.40 9.96
N LYS A 4 7.10 -15.01 10.19
CA LYS A 4 7.52 -13.64 10.55
C LYS A 4 7.96 -12.81 9.33
N ALA A 5 7.35 -13.03 8.18
CA ALA A 5 7.65 -12.29 6.96
C ALA A 5 6.41 -12.19 6.06
N ALA A 6 6.38 -11.18 5.21
CA ALA A 6 5.31 -10.91 4.26
C ALA A 6 5.86 -10.15 3.06
N TYR A 7 5.19 -10.29 1.91
CA TYR A 7 5.32 -9.29 0.87
C TYR A 7 4.50 -8.06 1.26
N ALA A 8 5.05 -6.87 1.04
CA ALA A 8 4.37 -5.61 1.34
C ALA A 8 4.34 -4.72 0.10
N THR A 9 3.21 -4.07 -0.13
CA THR A 9 3.06 -3.05 -1.17
C THR A 9 2.18 -1.91 -0.69
N LEU A 10 2.25 -0.77 -1.37
CA LEU A 10 1.47 0.43 -1.08
C LEU A 10 0.39 0.61 -2.14
N LEU A 11 -0.84 0.92 -1.72
CA LEU A 11 -1.95 1.25 -2.59
C LEU A 11 -2.60 2.58 -2.17
N THR A 12 -2.22 3.67 -2.87
CA THR A 12 -2.76 5.03 -2.64
C THR A 12 -3.87 5.42 -3.62
N ASN A 13 -3.95 4.75 -4.79
CA ASN A 13 -4.88 5.06 -5.87
C ASN A 13 -5.48 3.77 -6.47
N THR A 14 -6.75 3.82 -6.85
CA THR A 14 -7.48 2.71 -7.50
C THR A 14 -6.90 2.30 -8.84
N SER A 15 -6.18 3.17 -9.55
CA SER A 15 -5.48 2.81 -10.80
C SER A 15 -4.45 1.69 -10.63
N TYR A 16 -3.88 1.55 -9.43
CA TYR A 16 -2.92 0.49 -9.10
C TYR A 16 -3.58 -0.79 -8.55
N LEU A 17 -4.90 -0.78 -8.27
CA LEU A 17 -5.60 -1.93 -7.71
C LEU A 17 -5.46 -3.19 -8.59
N PRO A 18 -5.60 -3.13 -9.93
CA PRO A 18 -5.38 -4.31 -10.77
C PRO A 18 -3.99 -4.93 -10.59
N GLY A 19 -2.95 -4.10 -10.44
CA GLY A 19 -1.58 -4.57 -10.21
C GLY A 19 -1.43 -5.30 -8.87
N VAL A 20 -2.08 -4.81 -7.82
CA VAL A 20 -2.10 -5.49 -6.50
C VAL A 20 -2.81 -6.84 -6.58
N LEU A 21 -3.92 -6.93 -7.32
CA LEU A 21 -4.66 -8.18 -7.50
C LEU A 21 -3.86 -9.21 -8.30
N VAL A 22 -3.15 -8.77 -9.35
CA VAL A 22 -2.26 -9.63 -10.12
C VAL A 22 -1.10 -10.11 -9.25
N LEU A 23 -0.44 -9.22 -8.51
CA LEU A 23 0.67 -9.58 -7.61
C LEU A 23 0.23 -10.63 -6.58
N GLU A 24 -0.94 -10.44 -5.98
CA GLU A 24 -1.44 -11.39 -4.99
C GLU A 24 -1.80 -12.75 -5.60
N TYR A 25 -2.43 -12.74 -6.77
CA TYR A 25 -2.71 -13.96 -7.51
C TYR A 25 -1.43 -14.71 -7.87
N THR A 26 -0.39 -14.03 -8.37
CA THR A 26 0.86 -14.69 -8.77
C THR A 26 1.62 -15.26 -7.58
N LEU A 27 1.63 -14.56 -6.43
CA LEU A 27 2.22 -15.08 -5.18
C LEU A 27 1.54 -16.38 -4.73
N ARG A 28 0.21 -16.46 -4.81
CA ARG A 28 -0.52 -17.71 -4.54
C ARG A 28 -0.22 -18.80 -5.56
N ALA A 29 -0.17 -18.45 -6.84
CA ALA A 29 0.03 -19.40 -7.93
C ALA A 29 1.39 -20.11 -7.84
N VAL A 30 2.42 -19.45 -7.34
CA VAL A 30 3.75 -20.05 -7.11
C VAL A 30 3.88 -20.75 -5.76
N GLY A 31 2.78 -20.87 -4.99
CA GLY A 31 2.78 -21.52 -3.68
C GLY A 31 3.59 -20.76 -2.63
N SER A 32 3.61 -19.43 -2.68
CA SER A 32 4.40 -18.63 -1.75
C SER A 32 4.01 -18.92 -0.29
N GLU A 33 5.02 -19.13 0.55
CA GLU A 33 4.85 -19.29 2.01
C GLU A 33 4.45 -17.98 2.70
N TYR A 34 4.63 -16.83 2.01
CA TYR A 34 4.43 -15.50 2.56
C TYR A 34 3.20 -14.83 1.94
N SER A 35 2.31 -14.31 2.79
CA SER A 35 1.13 -13.54 2.35
C SER A 35 1.52 -12.17 1.81
N LEU A 36 0.67 -11.59 0.94
CA LEU A 36 0.71 -10.17 0.60
C LEU A 36 -0.04 -9.33 1.64
N VAL A 37 0.60 -8.27 2.10
CA VAL A 37 0.01 -7.20 2.91
C VAL A 37 0.00 -5.90 2.08
N VAL A 38 -1.11 -5.18 2.14
CA VAL A 38 -1.27 -3.89 1.44
C VAL A 38 -1.34 -2.77 2.46
N MET A 39 -0.42 -1.82 2.36
CA MET A 39 -0.51 -0.55 3.06
C MET A 39 -1.44 0.38 2.29
N ALA A 40 -2.37 1.04 2.96
CA ALA A 40 -3.33 1.93 2.33
C ALA A 40 -3.46 3.24 3.11
N THR A 41 -3.56 4.35 2.39
CA THR A 41 -3.88 5.65 2.98
C THR A 41 -5.39 5.84 3.06
N PRO A 42 -5.90 6.83 3.85
CA PRO A 42 -7.33 7.16 3.88
C PRO A 42 -7.91 7.56 2.51
N ALA A 43 -7.07 7.95 1.56
CA ALA A 43 -7.49 8.28 0.19
C ALA A 43 -8.00 7.08 -0.62
N LEU A 44 -7.64 5.85 -0.23
CA LEU A 44 -8.11 4.65 -0.93
C LEU A 44 -9.62 4.43 -0.67
N PRO A 45 -10.48 4.45 -1.71
CA PRO A 45 -11.93 4.39 -1.52
C PRO A 45 -12.42 3.09 -0.88
N PRO A 46 -13.56 3.10 -0.16
CA PRO A 46 -14.15 1.91 0.45
C PRO A 46 -14.39 0.75 -0.52
N GLN A 47 -14.75 1.05 -1.77
CA GLN A 47 -14.96 0.04 -2.81
C GLN A 47 -13.68 -0.79 -3.07
N ALA A 48 -12.53 -0.12 -3.20
CA ALA A 48 -11.25 -0.79 -3.40
C ALA A 48 -10.86 -1.63 -2.18
N ARG A 49 -11.07 -1.10 -0.98
CA ARG A 49 -10.85 -1.83 0.29
C ARG A 49 -11.75 -3.07 0.40
N GLY A 50 -13.00 -2.97 -0.03
CA GLY A 50 -13.93 -4.10 -0.08
C GLY A 50 -13.47 -5.20 -1.04
N ILE A 51 -12.86 -4.84 -2.18
CA ILE A 51 -12.28 -5.81 -3.12
C ILE A 51 -11.09 -6.54 -2.48
N LEU A 52 -10.18 -5.81 -1.82
CA LEU A 52 -9.04 -6.41 -1.11
C LEU A 52 -9.50 -7.37 -0.01
N ALA A 53 -10.51 -6.97 0.78
CA ALA A 53 -11.08 -7.79 1.84
C ALA A 53 -11.70 -9.09 1.29
N ARG A 54 -12.45 -9.03 0.19
CA ARG A 54 -13.03 -10.22 -0.47
C ARG A 54 -11.96 -11.19 -1.01
N ARG A 55 -10.77 -10.68 -1.37
CA ARG A 55 -9.61 -11.50 -1.74
C ARG A 55 -8.88 -12.08 -0.54
N GLY A 56 -9.21 -11.67 0.69
CA GLY A 56 -8.49 -12.04 1.90
C GLY A 56 -7.14 -11.33 2.04
N ILE A 57 -6.95 -10.20 1.35
CA ILE A 57 -5.73 -9.40 1.43
C ILE A 57 -5.78 -8.55 2.68
N ARG A 58 -4.79 -8.71 3.56
CA ARG A 58 -4.67 -7.90 4.77
C ARG A 58 -4.30 -6.46 4.39
N VAL A 59 -5.12 -5.51 4.84
CA VAL A 59 -4.85 -4.08 4.68
C VAL A 59 -4.32 -3.51 6.00
N ILE A 60 -3.24 -2.73 5.93
CA ILE A 60 -2.69 -1.95 7.03
C ILE A 60 -2.92 -0.48 6.71
N ASP A 61 -3.71 0.18 7.55
CA ASP A 61 -3.94 1.62 7.40
C ASP A 61 -2.72 2.41 7.85
N ILE A 62 -2.23 3.28 6.97
CA ILE A 62 -1.11 4.17 7.24
C ILE A 62 -1.52 5.62 7.00
N GLN A 63 -0.92 6.53 7.76
CA GLN A 63 -1.05 7.95 7.48
C GLN A 63 -0.01 8.39 6.44
N PRO A 64 -0.37 9.25 5.48
CA PRO A 64 0.59 9.87 4.58
C PRO A 64 1.74 10.50 5.36
N LEU A 65 2.96 10.32 4.87
CA LEU A 65 4.14 10.93 5.48
C LEU A 65 4.41 12.26 4.77
N HIS A 66 4.37 13.35 5.55
CA HIS A 66 4.71 14.69 5.09
C HIS A 66 5.81 15.28 5.97
N PRO A 67 6.67 16.15 5.43
CA PRO A 67 7.58 16.93 6.25
C PRO A 67 6.78 17.78 7.25
N HIS A 68 7.36 17.97 8.43
CA HIS A 68 6.78 18.88 9.41
C HIS A 68 6.67 20.31 8.85
N ALA A 69 5.52 20.93 9.08
CA ALA A 69 5.29 22.30 8.68
C ALA A 69 6.36 23.24 9.28
N GLY A 70 6.88 24.16 8.47
CA GLY A 70 7.88 25.14 8.89
C GLY A 70 9.33 24.63 8.97
N LEU A 71 9.59 23.33 8.87
CA LEU A 71 10.95 22.79 8.84
C LEU A 71 11.56 22.78 7.43
N HIS A 72 10.74 22.61 6.39
CA HIS A 72 11.17 22.61 5.00
C HIS A 72 10.13 23.24 4.08
N THR A 73 10.56 24.14 3.20
CA THR A 73 9.75 24.59 2.06
C THR A 73 9.91 23.56 0.95
N LEU A 74 8.91 22.70 0.78
CA LEU A 74 8.91 21.77 -0.35
C LEU A 74 8.86 22.56 -1.65
N SER A 75 9.81 22.29 -2.55
CA SER A 75 9.70 22.84 -3.89
C SER A 75 8.47 22.23 -4.57
N ARG A 76 7.92 22.92 -5.58
CA ARG A 76 6.81 22.37 -6.37
C ARG A 76 7.13 21.00 -6.98
N HIS A 77 8.41 20.73 -7.23
CA HIS A 77 8.89 19.46 -7.75
C HIS A 77 8.84 18.33 -6.72
N ASP A 78 8.90 18.65 -5.42
CA ASP A 78 8.90 17.64 -4.35
C ASP A 78 7.50 17.13 -4.03
N ALA A 79 6.46 17.88 -4.37
CA ALA A 79 5.06 17.48 -4.17
C ALA A 79 4.73 16.12 -4.82
N ARG A 80 5.42 15.76 -5.91
CA ARG A 80 5.26 14.46 -6.60
C ARG A 80 5.70 13.26 -5.77
N PHE A 81 6.48 13.47 -4.69
CA PHE A 81 6.97 12.41 -3.82
C PHE A 81 6.05 12.11 -2.63
N THR A 82 4.91 12.79 -2.53
CA THR A 82 3.94 12.59 -1.44
C THR A 82 3.56 11.11 -1.28
N ASP A 83 3.20 10.44 -2.38
CA ASP A 83 2.87 9.01 -2.37
C ASP A 83 4.10 8.15 -2.08
N THR A 84 5.28 8.56 -2.55
CA THR A 84 6.55 7.85 -2.32
C THR A 84 6.91 7.81 -0.84
N TRP A 85 6.75 8.92 -0.11
CA TRP A 85 7.06 8.96 1.32
C TRP A 85 6.10 8.12 2.16
N ALA A 86 4.84 7.99 1.75
CA ALA A 86 3.90 7.10 2.42
C ALA A 86 4.38 5.63 2.42
N LYS A 87 5.23 5.24 1.47
CA LYS A 87 5.81 3.88 1.41
C LYS A 87 6.81 3.59 2.53
N LEU A 88 7.29 4.61 3.26
CA LEU A 88 8.27 4.46 4.35
C LEU A 88 7.62 4.12 5.71
N ARG A 89 6.30 3.98 5.76
CA ARG A 89 5.54 3.52 6.93
C ARG A 89 5.47 2.00 6.95
#